data_AF-A0A0M9Z7U9-F1
#
_entry.id   AF-A0A0M9Z7U9-F1
#
_cell.length_a   1.000
_cell.length_b   1.000
_cell.length_c   1.000
_cell.angle_alpha   90.00
_cell.angle_beta   90.00
_cell.angle_gamma   90.00
#
_symmetry.space_group_name_H-M   'P 1'
#
loop_
_entity.id
_entity.type
_entity.pdbx_description
1 polymer ?
#
loop_
_entity_poly.entity_id
_entity_poly.type
_entity_poly.pdbx_seq_one_letter_code
_entity_poly.pdbx_strand_id
1 'polypeptide(L)'
;MGSQRHREDAVGDRHAAPPGSAAAARERVRELLLLAGVSLDSVTAADALLVTSELVTNAIRHGDGVIAFQADIAGDVLRLSIADANPRLPAARTGTVDHPGGYGWPLIQRLAEHVDCSIRPDGKTITTALRLT
;
A
#
# COMPACT_ATOMS: atom_id res chain seq x y z
N MET A 1 15.84 -15.65 -24.95
CA MET A 1 16.76 -15.00 -24.00
C MET A 1 16.05 -13.74 -23.51
N GLY A 2 15.73 -13.50 -22.25
CA GLY A 2 15.91 -14.28 -21.02
C GLY A 2 14.57 -14.67 -20.42
N SER A 3 14.48 -15.95 -20.06
CA SER A 3 13.38 -16.54 -19.33
C SER A 3 13.31 -15.95 -17.92
N GLN A 4 12.19 -15.29 -17.63
CA GLN A 4 11.76 -14.82 -16.33
C GLN A 4 11.73 -16.00 -15.35
N ARG A 5 12.77 -16.11 -14.51
CA ARG A 5 12.87 -17.08 -13.42
C ARG A 5 13.48 -16.38 -12.21
N HIS A 6 12.61 -15.86 -11.36
CA HIS A 6 12.78 -15.69 -9.92
C HIS A 6 11.38 -15.36 -9.36
N ARG A 7 10.60 -16.41 -9.14
CA ARG A 7 9.31 -16.41 -8.44
C ARG A 7 9.54 -17.45 -7.34
N GLU A 8 9.39 -17.06 -6.06
CA GLU A 8 9.88 -17.73 -4.83
C GLU A 8 10.98 -16.83 -4.25
N ASP A 9 10.65 -15.76 -3.52
CA ASP A 9 10.37 -15.77 -2.06
C ASP A 9 9.36 -14.68 -1.64
N ALA A 10 8.17 -14.66 -2.25
CA ALA A 10 7.14 -13.70 -1.84
C ALA A 10 6.38 -14.23 -0.63
N VAL A 11 6.62 -13.66 0.56
CA VAL A 11 5.76 -13.88 1.73
C VAL A 11 4.53 -12.99 1.53
N GLY A 12 3.38 -13.56 1.17
CA GLY A 12 2.14 -12.78 0.98
C GLY A 12 0.94 -13.62 0.57
N ASP A 13 -0.18 -13.44 1.26
CA ASP A 13 -1.45 -14.10 0.94
C ASP A 13 -2.22 -13.32 -0.13
N ARG A 14 -2.40 -13.93 -1.30
CA ARG A 14 -3.04 -13.34 -2.48
C ARG A 14 -4.56 -13.54 -2.50
N HIS A 15 -5.12 -14.31 -1.55
CA HIS A 15 -6.52 -14.75 -1.55
C HIS A 15 -7.30 -14.42 -0.26
N ALA A 16 -6.67 -13.80 0.75
CA ALA A 16 -7.39 -13.33 1.93
C ALA A 16 -8.42 -12.25 1.58
N ALA A 17 -9.56 -12.26 2.28
CA ALA A 17 -10.53 -11.17 2.20
C ALA A 17 -9.84 -9.81 2.48
N PRO A 18 -10.20 -8.72 1.77
CA PRO A 18 -9.57 -7.42 1.98
C PRO A 18 -9.79 -6.91 3.43
N PRO A 19 -8.83 -6.17 4.01
CA PRO A 19 -8.98 -5.61 5.34
C PRO A 19 -10.09 -4.54 5.35
N GLY A 20 -11.02 -4.64 6.29
CA GLY A 20 -12.11 -3.67 6.43
C GLY A 20 -11.70 -2.33 7.06
N SER A 21 -10.44 -2.17 7.49
CA SER A 21 -9.93 -0.95 8.09
C SER A 21 -8.43 -0.78 7.90
N ALA A 22 -7.94 0.46 8.04
CA ALA A 22 -6.52 0.76 8.03
C ALA A 22 -5.76 0.03 9.16
N ALA A 23 -6.39 -0.17 10.33
CA ALA A 23 -5.80 -0.91 11.43
C ALA A 23 -5.59 -2.40 11.08
N ALA A 24 -6.60 -3.03 10.46
CA ALA A 24 -6.49 -4.43 10.02
C ALA A 24 -5.43 -4.59 8.90
N ALA A 25 -5.33 -3.62 8.00
CA ALA A 25 -4.30 -3.62 6.97
C ALA A 25 -2.89 -3.45 7.55
N ARG A 26 -2.72 -2.53 8.50
CA ARG A 26 -1.46 -2.37 9.23
C ARG A 26 -1.05 -3.64 9.94
N GLU A 27 -1.98 -4.35 10.58
CA GLU A 27 -1.64 -5.58 11.30
C GLU A 27 -1.09 -6.65 10.35
N ARG A 28 -1.71 -6.82 9.17
CA ARG A 28 -1.19 -7.74 8.14
C ARG A 28 0.22 -7.37 7.68
N VAL A 29 0.49 -6.08 7.47
CA VAL A 29 1.82 -5.62 7.06
C VAL A 29 2.81 -5.75 8.22
N ARG A 30 2.38 -5.51 9.46
CA ARG A 30 3.20 -5.71 10.67
C ARG A 30 3.62 -7.17 10.82
N GLU A 31 2.70 -8.10 10.68
CA GLU A 31 2.98 -9.55 10.69
C GLU A 31 3.96 -9.92 9.59
N LEU A 32 3.76 -9.40 8.37
CA LEU A 32 4.65 -9.63 7.24
C LEU A 32 6.07 -9.11 7.49
N LEU A 33 6.21 -7.91 8.05
CA LEU A 33 7.50 -7.32 8.43
C LEU A 33 8.22 -8.18 9.48
N LEU A 34 7.49 -8.63 10.51
CA LEU A 34 8.02 -9.51 11.55
C LEU A 34 8.50 -10.85 10.97
N LEU A 35 7.71 -11.46 10.08
CA LEU A 35 8.07 -12.71 9.39
C LEU A 35 9.32 -12.56 8.51
N ALA A 36 9.52 -11.38 7.93
CA ALA A 36 10.71 -11.04 7.15
C ALA A 36 11.92 -10.61 8.00
N GLY A 37 11.80 -10.58 9.34
CA GLY A 37 12.88 -10.20 10.24
C GLY A 37 13.15 -8.69 10.30
N VAL A 38 12.22 -7.85 9.83
CA VAL A 38 12.33 -6.39 9.89
C VAL A 38 11.93 -5.91 11.28
N SER A 39 12.79 -5.10 11.91
CA SER A 39 12.49 -4.49 13.20
C SER A 39 11.36 -3.47 13.07
N LEU A 40 10.32 -3.60 13.90
CA LEU A 40 9.20 -2.65 13.93
C LEU A 40 9.56 -1.28 14.52
N ASP A 41 10.71 -1.18 15.18
CA ASP A 41 11.24 0.09 15.71
C ASP A 41 12.03 0.87 14.64
N SER A 42 12.21 0.29 13.44
CA SER A 42 12.89 0.97 12.33
C SER A 42 12.01 2.04 11.68
N VAL A 43 12.67 3.06 11.12
CA VAL A 43 11.99 4.11 10.35
C VAL A 43 11.29 3.51 9.12
N THR A 44 11.91 2.53 8.47
CA THR A 44 11.33 1.87 7.28
C THR A 44 10.07 1.07 7.61
N ALA A 45 10.01 0.42 8.78
CA ALA A 45 8.78 -0.21 9.25
C ALA A 45 7.68 0.82 9.56
N ALA A 46 8.04 1.96 10.18
CA ALA A 46 7.09 3.04 10.44
C ALA A 46 6.52 3.62 9.14
N ASP A 47 7.37 3.86 8.14
CA ASP A 47 6.98 4.36 6.82
C ASP A 47 6.08 3.36 6.08
N ALA A 48 6.41 2.06 6.10
CA ALA A 48 5.59 1.00 5.53
C ALA A 48 4.18 0.95 6.14
N LEU A 49 4.07 1.01 7.47
CA LEU A 49 2.79 1.00 8.18
C LEU A 49 1.98 2.29 7.93
N LEU A 50 2.66 3.42 7.79
CA LEU A 50 2.03 4.70 7.47
C LEU A 50 1.49 4.70 6.04
N VAL A 51 2.28 4.32 5.04
CA VAL A 51 1.84 4.21 3.64
C VAL A 51 0.68 3.23 3.51
N THR A 52 0.75 2.07 4.19
CA THR A 52 -0.36 1.11 4.24
C THR A 52 -1.65 1.76 4.77
N SER A 53 -1.53 2.52 5.86
CA SER A 53 -2.68 3.21 6.48
C SER A 53 -3.29 4.24 5.56
N GLU A 54 -2.47 5.06 4.90
CA GLU A 54 -2.93 6.11 4.01
C GLU A 54 -3.58 5.54 2.75
N LEU A 55 -3.00 4.49 2.15
CA LEU A 55 -3.58 3.82 0.97
C LEU A 55 -4.95 3.23 1.29
N VAL A 56 -5.09 2.50 2.40
CA VAL A 56 -6.36 1.89 2.80
C VAL A 56 -7.37 2.94 3.25
N THR A 57 -6.92 3.99 3.94
CA THR A 57 -7.80 5.11 4.32
C THR A 57 -8.32 5.84 3.07
N ASN A 58 -7.48 6.04 2.05
CA ASN A 58 -7.90 6.63 0.78
C ASN A 58 -8.91 5.74 0.05
N ALA A 59 -8.68 4.43 -0.01
CA ALA A 59 -9.63 3.49 -0.60
C ALA A 59 -10.98 3.51 0.12
N ILE A 60 -11.00 3.54 1.46
CA ILE A 60 -12.24 3.59 2.25
C ILE A 60 -12.96 4.93 2.09
N ARG A 61 -12.25 6.06 2.18
CA ARG A 61 -12.86 7.40 2.19
C ARG A 61 -13.21 7.93 0.80
N HIS A 62 -12.47 7.51 -0.21
CA HIS A 62 -12.54 8.09 -1.56
C HIS A 62 -12.69 7.03 -2.66
N GLY A 63 -12.50 5.76 -2.33
CA GLY A 63 -12.49 4.64 -3.27
C GLY A 63 -13.71 3.72 -3.20
N ASP A 64 -14.75 4.07 -2.45
CA ASP A 64 -15.91 3.21 -2.19
C ASP A 64 -15.54 1.84 -1.56
N GLY A 65 -14.47 1.82 -0.77
CA GLY A 65 -14.01 0.66 -0.02
C GLY A 65 -12.87 -0.11 -0.69
N VAL A 66 -12.24 -0.99 0.07
CA VAL A 66 -11.16 -1.85 -0.43
C VAL A 66 -11.76 -3.08 -1.10
N ILE A 67 -11.53 -3.25 -2.40
CA ILE A 67 -11.94 -4.42 -3.17
C ILE A 67 -10.89 -5.53 -3.07
N ALA A 68 -9.61 -5.17 -3.12
CA ALA A 68 -8.51 -6.11 -2.99
C ALA A 68 -7.34 -5.47 -2.26
N PHE A 69 -6.61 -6.29 -1.52
CA PHE A 69 -5.41 -5.90 -0.81
C PHE A 69 -4.39 -7.03 -0.92
N GLN A 70 -3.21 -6.73 -1.44
CA GLN A 70 -2.08 -7.64 -1.47
C GLN A 70 -0.87 -6.91 -0.88
N ALA A 71 -0.13 -7.63 -0.04
CA ALA A 71 1.13 -7.18 0.50
C ALA A 71 2.10 -8.36 0.42
N ASP A 72 3.30 -8.10 -0.10
CA ASP A 72 4.36 -9.09 -0.12
C ASP A 72 5.74 -8.44 -0.01
N ILE A 73 6.70 -9.16 0.57
CA ILE A 73 8.09 -8.73 0.64
C ILE A 73 8.90 -9.59 -0.33
N ALA A 74 9.74 -8.96 -1.15
CA ALA A 74 10.73 -9.64 -1.97
C ALA A 74 12.08 -8.95 -1.81
N GLY A 75 13.05 -9.68 -1.25
CA GLY A 75 14.31 -9.08 -0.81
C GLY A 75 14.05 -8.04 0.27
N ASP A 76 14.51 -6.81 0.05
CA ASP A 76 14.34 -5.66 0.94
C ASP A 76 13.20 -4.72 0.53
N VAL A 77 12.29 -5.18 -0.34
CA VAL A 77 11.20 -4.34 -0.85
C VAL A 77 9.84 -4.87 -0.42
N LEU A 78 9.09 -4.04 0.29
CA LEU A 78 7.65 -4.23 0.51
C LEU A 78 6.90 -3.76 -0.73
N ARG A 79 6.12 -4.65 -1.32
CA ARG A 79 5.14 -4.32 -2.35
C ARG A 79 3.73 -4.32 -1.77
N LEU A 80 2.99 -3.28 -2.06
CA LEU A 80 1.57 -3.16 -1.75
C LEU A 80 0.78 -3.03 -3.04
N SER A 81 -0.39 -3.66 -3.11
CA SER A 81 -1.38 -3.48 -4.16
C SER A 81 -2.76 -3.36 -3.54
N ILE A 82 -3.39 -2.20 -3.70
CA ILE A 82 -4.71 -1.92 -3.15
C ILE A 82 -5.63 -1.57 -4.32
N ALA A 83 -6.76 -2.25 -4.41
CA ALA A 83 -7.81 -1.95 -5.36
C ALA A 83 -9.04 -1.37 -4.66
N ASP A 84 -9.68 -0.40 -5.30
CA ASP A 84 -10.92 0.22 -4.85
C ASP A 84 -11.87 0.45 -6.03
N ALA A 85 -13.16 0.72 -5.77
CA ALA A 85 -14.22 0.74 -6.78
C ALA A 85 -14.29 2.05 -7.58
N ASN A 86 -13.47 3.06 -7.22
CA ASN A 86 -13.55 4.37 -7.83
C ASN A 86 -12.39 4.57 -8.83
N PRO A 87 -12.67 4.76 -10.14
CA PRO A 87 -11.62 4.96 -11.14
C PRO A 87 -10.90 6.31 -11.01
N ARG A 88 -11.38 7.21 -10.14
CA ARG A 88 -10.73 8.50 -9.90
C ARG A 88 -9.35 8.31 -9.28
N LEU A 89 -8.34 8.76 -10.01
CA LEU A 89 -6.95 8.76 -9.54
C LEU A 89 -6.77 9.65 -8.30
N PRO A 90 -5.89 9.28 -7.37
CA PRO A 90 -5.49 10.15 -6.29
C PRO A 90 -4.91 11.47 -6.83
N ALA A 91 -5.24 12.57 -6.18
CA ALA A 91 -4.69 13.87 -6.50
C ALA A 91 -4.03 14.45 -5.24
N ALA A 92 -2.86 15.07 -5.41
CA ALA A 92 -2.24 15.86 -4.37
C ALA A 92 -3.18 17.03 -4.06
N ARG A 93 -3.67 17.09 -2.82
CA ARG A 93 -4.47 18.21 -2.33
C ARG A 93 -3.68 18.87 -1.22
N THR A 94 -3.43 20.17 -1.35
CA THR A 94 -2.97 20.98 -0.21
C THR A 94 -4.17 21.24 0.68
N GLY A 95 -4.14 20.73 1.91
CA GLY A 95 -5.16 21.03 2.90
C GLY A 95 -5.25 22.54 3.12
N THR A 96 -6.48 23.06 3.21
CA THR A 96 -6.73 24.44 3.62
C THR A 96 -7.26 24.43 5.06
N VAL A 97 -7.27 25.59 5.72
CA VAL A 97 -7.81 25.74 7.09
C VAL A 97 -9.25 25.22 7.16
N ASP A 98 -10.03 25.42 6.09
CA ASP A 98 -11.44 25.01 6.01
C ASP A 98 -11.62 23.54 5.60
N HIS A 99 -10.58 22.90 5.03
CA HIS A 99 -10.60 21.51 4.58
C HIS A 99 -9.32 20.79 5.05
N PRO A 100 -9.21 20.49 6.35
CA PRO A 100 -8.07 19.76 6.89
C PRO A 100 -7.97 18.36 6.27
N GLY A 101 -6.84 18.05 5.64
CA GLY A 101 -6.59 16.78 4.97
C GLY A 101 -5.77 16.92 3.69
N GLY A 102 -5.64 15.85 2.91
CA GLY A 102 -4.98 15.87 1.60
C GLY A 102 -3.48 15.52 1.60
N TYR A 103 -2.88 15.36 2.77
CA TYR A 103 -1.46 15.02 2.91
C TYR A 103 -1.13 13.55 2.62
N GLY A 104 -2.11 12.66 2.68
CA GLY A 104 -1.89 11.22 2.49
C GLY A 104 -1.25 10.87 1.16
N TRP A 105 -1.74 11.45 0.06
CA TRP A 105 -1.20 11.17 -1.27
C TRP A 105 0.23 11.72 -1.47
N PRO A 106 0.53 13.01 -1.18
CA PRO A 106 1.91 13.50 -1.18
C PRO A 106 2.86 12.71 -0.27
N LEU A 107 2.36 12.24 0.88
CA LEU A 107 3.15 11.41 1.79
C LEU A 107 3.51 10.06 1.18
N ILE A 108 2.54 9.36 0.57
CA ILE A 108 2.78 8.10 -0.15
C ILE A 108 3.82 8.30 -1.25
N GLN A 109 3.67 9.35 -2.07
CA GLN A 109 4.61 9.67 -3.14
C GLN A 109 6.03 9.98 -2.65
N ARG A 110 6.17 10.46 -1.41
CA ARG A 110 7.48 10.79 -0.82
C ARG A 110 8.18 9.59 -0.19
N LEU A 111 7.42 8.66 0.38
CA LEU A 111 7.97 7.52 1.13
C LEU A 111 8.18 6.27 0.27
N ALA A 112 7.39 6.10 -0.79
CA ALA A 112 7.55 4.97 -1.70
C ALA A 112 8.60 5.26 -2.79
N GLU A 113 9.39 4.24 -3.12
CA GLU A 113 10.36 4.29 -4.25
C GLU A 113 9.61 4.31 -5.59
N HIS A 114 8.50 3.57 -5.66
CA HIS A 114 7.61 3.55 -6.81
C HIS A 114 6.15 3.61 -6.38
N VAL A 115 5.34 4.34 -7.14
CA VAL A 115 3.89 4.40 -6.99
C VAL A 115 3.28 4.42 -8.39
N ASP A 116 2.45 3.43 -8.69
CA ASP A 116 1.73 3.33 -9.95
C ASP A 116 0.23 3.24 -9.70
N CYS A 117 -0.54 3.88 -10.57
CA CYS A 117 -2.00 3.83 -10.55
C CYS A 117 -2.49 3.30 -11.89
N SER A 118 -3.33 2.26 -11.85
CA SER A 118 -3.98 1.68 -13.03
C SER A 118 -5.49 1.76 -12.88
N ILE A 119 -6.16 2.42 -13.82
CA ILE A 119 -7.62 2.42 -13.91
C ILE A 119 -8.07 1.06 -14.45
N ARG A 120 -9.15 0.53 -13.88
CA ARG A 120 -9.79 -0.73 -14.27
C ARG A 120 -11.28 -0.47 -14.54
N PRO A 121 -11.98 -1.36 -15.25
CA PRO A 121 -13.42 -1.21 -15.48
C PRO A 121 -14.25 -1.12 -14.19
N ASP A 122 -13.77 -1.74 -13.12
CA ASP A 122 -14.38 -1.83 -11.79
C ASP A 122 -13.77 -0.85 -10.78
N GLY A 123 -12.95 0.12 -11.19
CA GLY A 123 -12.36 1.13 -10.30
C GLY A 123 -10.88 1.39 -10.61
N LYS A 124 -10.01 1.26 -9.60
CA LYS A 124 -8.55 1.41 -9.80
C LYS A 124 -7.75 0.47 -8.92
N THR A 125 -6.47 0.32 -9.27
CA THR A 125 -5.46 -0.32 -8.44
C THR A 125 -4.29 0.64 -8.27
N ILE A 126 -3.84 0.79 -7.02
CA ILE A 126 -2.62 1.52 -6.67
C ILE A 126 -1.60 0.49 -6.20
N THR A 127 -0.43 0.48 -6.82
CA THR A 127 0.70 -0.35 -6.40
C THR A 127 1.84 0.52 -5.91
N THR A 128 2.48 0.12 -4.81
CA THR A 128 3.65 0.82 -4.27
C THR A 128 4.78 -0.14 -3.96
N ALA A 129 6.01 0.35 -4.06
CA ALA A 129 7.22 -0.34 -3.61
C ALA A 129 7.95 0.52 -2.56
N LEU A 130 8.25 -0.04 -1.40
CA LEU A 130 9.00 0.62 -0.32
C LEU A 130 10.22 -0.20 0.06
N ARG A 131 11.37 0.47 0.21
CA ARG A 131 12.59 -0.14 0.68
C ARG A 131 12.58 -0.29 2.21
N LEU A 132 13.08 -1.42 2.70
CA LEU A 132 13.07 -1.80 4.11
C LEU A 132 14.45 -1.66 4.80
N THR A 133 15.49 -1.25 4.07
CA THR A 133 16.88 -1.07 4.52
C THR A 133 17.28 0.39 4.72
#